data_AF-A0A7V3KZH1-F1
#
_entry.id   AF-A0A7V3KZH1-F1
#
_cell.length_a   1.000
_cell.length_b   1.000
_cell.length_c   1.000
_cell.angle_alpha   90.00
_cell.angle_beta   90.00
_cell.angle_gamma   90.00
#
_symmetry.space_group_name_H-M   'P 1'
#
loop_
_entity.id
_entity.type
_entity.pdbx_description
1 polymer ?
#
loop_
_entity_poly.entity_id
_entity_poly.type
_entity_poly.pdbx_seq_one_letter_code
_entity_poly.pdbx_strand_id
1 'polypeptide(L)'
;YSSVSVAPGESVRMELTADNKGKRDENFFLKISQVPKGWKAFLKAPNYLVEAIPVPATKTRTLTFLAEPEKTVKTGTYLFQIDAQTEDGKFKSTQKIYVNVRERAVIGEEFQVITSYPVLQGQTDAKFEFSLEVNNKSEVDKNFNITGQVPPKWELNFKPAYEQKQISSFRVKGGSSQTIAVEVTPPRDATAGSYPVLVWITSGEKKAEVKLTVVLTGIYKLDAGTPTGLLSLDALAGKPAIMSLFVKNTGSAINKNISFSSFKPENWKVEFKPEKIDALEPGAMKQVEVTITPYAQALVGDYSVGLSVDGEKGSSKTVEMRVSVKTSAAWGWIGVIIIVAVIAGLGALFFYLGRR
;
A
#
# COMPACT_ATOMS: atom_id res chain seq x y z
N TYR A 1 -21.20 16.24 42.61
CA TYR A 1 -21.63 15.84 41.26
C TYR A 1 -23.15 15.72 41.24
N SER A 2 -23.82 16.10 40.15
CA SER A 2 -25.30 16.05 40.02
C SER A 2 -25.80 15.02 39.01
N SER A 3 -24.90 14.37 38.27
CA SER A 3 -25.22 13.32 37.30
C SER A 3 -24.12 12.26 37.29
N VAL A 4 -24.49 10.99 37.16
CA VAL A 4 -23.59 9.83 37.10
C VAL A 4 -24.12 8.81 36.08
N SER A 5 -23.25 8.00 35.49
CA SER A 5 -23.64 6.89 34.61
C SER A 5 -23.13 5.57 35.18
N VAL A 6 -23.98 4.56 35.22
CA VAL A 6 -23.68 3.21 35.74
C VAL A 6 -24.23 2.13 34.81
N ALA A 7 -23.65 0.92 34.89
CA ALA A 7 -24.18 -0.21 34.16
C ALA A 7 -25.48 -0.73 34.80
N PRO A 8 -26.33 -1.48 34.07
CA PRO A 8 -27.51 -2.12 34.64
C PRO A 8 -27.15 -3.00 35.84
N GLY A 9 -27.84 -2.80 36.97
CA GLY A 9 -27.63 -3.56 38.19
C GLY A 9 -26.54 -3.03 39.12
N GLU A 10 -25.79 -1.98 38.76
CA GLU A 10 -24.76 -1.39 39.62
C GLU A 10 -25.36 -0.39 40.62
N SER A 11 -24.95 -0.48 41.87
CA SER A 11 -25.30 0.48 42.92
C SER A 11 -24.49 1.78 42.78
N VAL A 12 -25.15 2.91 43.02
CA VAL A 12 -24.54 4.24 42.99
C VAL A 12 -24.20 4.65 44.42
N ARG A 13 -22.92 4.99 44.66
CA ARG A 13 -22.46 5.55 45.93
C ARG A 13 -21.86 6.94 45.67
N MET A 14 -22.36 7.95 46.36
CA MET A 14 -21.90 9.33 46.22
C MET A 14 -21.72 9.98 47.58
N GLU A 15 -20.65 10.77 47.73
CA GLU A 15 -20.50 11.63 48.90
C GLU A 15 -21.25 12.94 48.69
N LEU A 16 -22.01 13.32 49.72
CA LEU A 16 -22.72 14.59 49.82
C LEU A 16 -22.14 15.38 50.98
N THR A 17 -22.02 16.68 50.80
CA THR A 17 -21.52 17.60 51.82
C THR A 17 -22.66 18.49 52.30
N ALA A 18 -22.93 18.42 53.60
CA ALA A 18 -23.75 19.38 54.31
C ALA A 18 -22.85 20.52 54.80
N ASP A 19 -23.15 21.75 54.39
CA ASP A 19 -22.36 22.94 54.72
C ASP A 19 -23.20 23.93 55.52
N ASN A 20 -22.80 24.18 56.77
CA ASN A 20 -23.44 25.18 57.62
C ASN A 20 -22.60 26.47 57.62
N LYS A 21 -23.05 27.46 56.85
CA LYS A 21 -22.45 28.81 56.80
C LYS A 21 -23.01 29.76 57.86
N GLY A 22 -23.89 29.29 58.73
CA GLY A 22 -24.49 30.05 59.81
C GLY A 22 -23.53 30.34 60.96
N LYS A 23 -23.98 31.20 61.88
CA LYS A 23 -23.25 31.58 63.11
C LYS A 23 -23.59 30.68 64.31
N ARG A 24 -24.45 29.69 64.12
CA ARG A 24 -24.92 28.75 65.15
C ARG A 24 -24.89 27.33 64.59
N ASP A 25 -24.78 26.37 65.49
CA ASP A 25 -24.89 24.95 65.16
C ASP A 25 -26.32 24.67 64.70
N GLU A 26 -26.45 23.88 63.64
CA GLU A 26 -27.74 23.57 63.04
C GLU A 26 -27.88 22.06 62.88
N ASN A 27 -29.09 21.56 63.10
CA ASN A 27 -29.44 20.19 62.79
C ASN A 27 -30.20 20.15 61.46
N PHE A 28 -29.62 19.49 60.46
CA PHE A 28 -30.24 19.35 59.15
C PHE A 28 -31.01 18.05 59.08
N PHE A 29 -32.33 18.14 58.99
CA PHE A 29 -33.21 17.02 58.68
C PHE A 29 -33.15 16.74 57.19
N LEU A 30 -32.84 15.49 56.83
CA LEU A 30 -32.63 15.04 55.46
C LEU A 30 -33.73 14.06 55.08
N LYS A 31 -34.30 14.24 53.88
CA LYS A 31 -35.34 13.37 53.33
C LYS A 31 -35.07 13.10 51.86
N ILE A 32 -35.10 11.83 51.46
CA ILE A 32 -35.13 11.48 50.04
C ILE A 32 -36.59 11.58 49.58
N SER A 33 -36.95 12.70 48.96
CA SER A 33 -38.33 13.00 48.58
C SER A 33 -38.77 12.35 47.27
N GLN A 34 -37.82 12.00 46.41
CA GLN A 34 -38.09 11.28 45.17
C GLN A 34 -37.13 10.11 45.03
N VAL A 35 -37.72 8.90 44.97
CA VAL A 35 -37.02 7.66 44.62
C VAL A 35 -37.70 7.07 43.38
N PRO A 36 -36.98 6.87 42.27
CA PRO A 36 -37.54 6.25 41.08
C PRO A 36 -38.01 4.81 41.33
N LYS A 37 -39.04 4.38 40.59
CA LYS A 37 -39.58 3.02 40.70
C LYS A 37 -38.48 1.98 40.42
N GLY A 38 -38.40 0.96 41.27
CA GLY A 38 -37.41 -0.11 41.18
C GLY A 38 -36.06 0.24 41.80
N TRP A 39 -35.94 1.33 42.55
CA TRP A 39 -34.72 1.69 43.27
C TRP A 39 -34.97 1.77 44.77
N LYS A 40 -33.95 1.41 45.55
CA LYS A 40 -33.86 1.71 46.98
C LYS A 40 -32.79 2.76 47.19
N ALA A 41 -33.05 3.74 48.03
CA ALA A 41 -32.11 4.84 48.29
C ALA A 41 -31.97 5.11 49.78
N PHE A 42 -30.75 5.41 50.20
CA PHE A 42 -30.38 5.59 51.60
C PHE A 42 -29.35 6.71 51.76
N LEU A 43 -29.43 7.42 52.89
CA LEU A 43 -28.35 8.28 53.36
C LEU A 43 -27.63 7.57 54.51
N LYS A 44 -26.31 7.44 54.42
CA LYS A 44 -25.48 6.65 55.34
C LYS A 44 -24.35 7.50 55.92
N ALA A 45 -24.16 7.36 57.23
CA ALA A 45 -22.91 7.58 57.94
C ALA A 45 -22.12 6.26 57.95
N PRO A 46 -20.83 6.21 58.39
CA PRO A 46 -20.02 5.00 58.34
C PRO A 46 -20.71 3.72 58.82
N ASN A 47 -21.54 3.81 59.87
CA ASN A 47 -22.20 2.66 60.49
C ASN A 47 -23.74 2.74 60.57
N TYR A 48 -24.36 3.85 60.13
CA TYR A 48 -25.79 4.10 60.40
C TYR A 48 -26.51 4.74 59.20
N LEU A 49 -27.82 4.51 59.11
CA LEU A 49 -28.71 5.31 58.26
C LEU A 49 -28.94 6.67 58.93
N VAL A 50 -28.97 7.73 58.13
CA VAL A 50 -28.99 9.11 58.61
C VAL A 50 -30.24 9.81 58.11
N GLU A 51 -31.07 10.27 59.05
CA GLU A 51 -32.24 11.11 58.77
C GLU A 51 -32.02 12.57 59.22
N ALA A 52 -31.04 12.80 60.09
CA ALA A 52 -30.64 14.13 60.52
C ALA A 52 -29.13 14.18 60.79
N ILE A 53 -28.51 15.33 60.54
CA ILE A 53 -27.09 15.53 60.78
C ILE A 53 -26.82 16.87 61.49
N PRO A 54 -26.18 16.86 62.68
CA PRO A 54 -25.74 18.08 63.32
C PRO A 54 -24.49 18.62 62.62
N VAL A 55 -24.56 19.86 62.17
CA VAL A 55 -23.48 20.55 61.47
C VAL A 55 -23.11 21.81 62.26
N PRO A 56 -21.92 21.86 62.88
CA PRO A 56 -21.50 23.03 63.65
C PRO A 56 -21.41 24.30 62.78
N ALA A 57 -21.54 25.46 63.42
CA ALA A 57 -21.40 26.76 62.76
C ALA A 57 -20.10 26.83 61.95
N THR A 58 -20.17 27.31 60.71
CA THR A 58 -19.04 27.46 59.78
C THR A 58 -18.30 26.16 59.43
N LYS A 59 -18.91 25.00 59.68
CA LYS A 59 -18.32 23.68 59.40
C LYS A 59 -19.14 22.91 58.37
N THR A 60 -18.50 21.89 57.84
CA THR A 60 -19.10 20.94 56.91
C THR A 60 -19.11 19.53 57.49
N ARG A 61 -20.10 18.73 57.12
CA ARG A 61 -20.13 17.29 57.38
C ARG A 61 -20.40 16.53 56.09
N THR A 62 -19.79 15.37 55.94
CA THR A 62 -20.00 14.49 54.78
C THR A 62 -20.91 13.33 55.15
N LEU A 63 -21.76 12.94 54.22
CA LEU A 63 -22.61 11.76 54.30
C LEU A 63 -22.63 11.05 52.95
N THR A 64 -22.91 9.75 52.95
CA THR A 64 -22.94 8.94 51.74
C THR A 64 -24.38 8.75 51.27
N PHE A 65 -24.69 9.15 50.04
CA PHE A 65 -25.87 8.69 49.33
C PHE A 65 -25.58 7.33 48.69
N LEU A 66 -26.47 6.38 48.91
CA LEU A 66 -26.43 5.05 48.30
C LEU A 66 -27.77 4.78 47.60
N ALA A 67 -27.73 4.48 46.30
CA ALA A 67 -28.87 4.01 45.54
C ALA A 67 -28.61 2.63 44.96
N GLU A 68 -29.52 1.69 45.18
CA GLU A 68 -29.42 0.30 44.78
C GLU A 68 -30.56 -0.04 43.82
N PRO A 69 -30.27 -0.47 42.57
CA PRO A 69 -31.30 -0.87 41.63
C PRO A 69 -31.84 -2.26 41.95
N GLU A 70 -33.14 -2.46 41.80
CA GLU A 70 -33.74 -3.78 41.72
C GLU A 70 -33.36 -4.46 40.38
N LYS A 71 -33.42 -5.79 40.34
CA LYS A 71 -33.04 -6.58 39.15
C LYS A 71 -33.87 -6.26 37.89
N THR A 72 -35.00 -5.57 38.03
CA THR A 72 -35.95 -5.24 36.95
C THR A 72 -35.74 -3.85 36.36
N VAL A 73 -34.78 -3.06 36.87
CA VAL A 73 -34.46 -1.73 36.37
C VAL A 73 -33.86 -1.82 34.97
N LYS A 74 -34.44 -1.09 34.02
CA LYS A 74 -33.98 -1.02 32.62
C LYS A 74 -33.00 0.14 32.41
N THR A 75 -32.46 0.25 31.21
CA THR A 75 -31.70 1.43 30.80
C THR A 75 -32.59 2.67 30.78
N GLY A 76 -32.03 3.83 31.14
CA GLY A 76 -32.76 5.08 31.24
C GLY A 76 -32.14 6.05 32.25
N THR A 77 -32.73 7.24 32.34
CA THR A 77 -32.33 8.27 33.31
C THR A 77 -33.28 8.29 34.49
N TYR A 78 -32.72 8.15 35.68
CA TYR A 78 -33.41 8.03 36.96
C TYR A 78 -33.08 9.24 37.84
N LEU A 79 -34.08 9.97 38.30
CA LEU A 79 -33.92 11.17 39.12
C LEU A 79 -34.19 10.90 40.60
N PHE A 80 -33.19 11.13 41.44
CA PHE A 80 -33.32 11.16 42.89
C PHE A 80 -33.36 12.60 43.38
N GLN A 81 -34.23 12.87 44.35
CA GLN A 81 -34.30 14.16 45.01
C GLN A 81 -34.10 14.00 46.51
N ILE A 82 -33.19 14.81 47.06
CA ILE A 82 -32.85 14.86 48.48
C ILE A 82 -33.13 16.28 48.96
N ASP A 83 -34.03 16.40 49.92
CA ASP A 83 -34.37 17.65 50.56
C ASP A 83 -33.74 17.71 51.95
N ALA A 84 -33.19 18.86 52.29
CA ALA A 84 -32.63 19.17 53.60
C ALA A 84 -33.36 20.39 54.18
N GLN A 85 -33.64 20.37 55.48
CA GLN A 85 -34.21 21.52 56.18
C GLN A 85 -33.63 21.69 57.59
N THR A 86 -33.52 22.93 58.06
CA THR A 86 -33.21 23.22 59.47
C THR A 86 -34.39 22.85 60.37
N GLU A 87 -34.11 22.67 61.66
CA GLU A 87 -35.12 22.35 62.67
C GLU A 87 -36.26 23.37 62.73
N ASP A 88 -35.93 24.66 62.59
CA ASP A 88 -36.92 25.75 62.54
C ASP A 88 -37.62 25.89 61.18
N GLY A 89 -37.24 25.08 60.19
CA GLY A 89 -37.80 25.06 58.84
C GLY A 89 -37.51 26.29 57.99
N LYS A 90 -36.69 27.24 58.45
CA LYS A 90 -36.40 28.49 57.74
C LYS A 90 -35.50 28.30 56.54
N PHE A 91 -34.54 27.38 56.63
CA PHE A 91 -33.65 27.07 55.54
C PHE A 91 -34.01 25.71 54.96
N LYS A 92 -34.23 25.69 53.64
CA LYS A 92 -34.50 24.48 52.87
C LYS A 92 -33.55 24.43 51.69
N SER A 93 -33.07 23.23 51.38
CA SER A 93 -32.21 22.97 50.23
C SER A 93 -32.64 21.68 49.55
N THR A 94 -32.58 21.65 48.23
CA THR A 94 -32.94 20.49 47.43
C THR A 94 -31.79 20.14 46.50
N GLN A 95 -31.29 18.91 46.61
CA GLN A 95 -30.28 18.33 45.73
C GLN A 95 -30.92 17.30 44.80
N LYS A 96 -30.68 17.44 43.50
CA LYS A 96 -31.08 16.49 42.47
C LYS A 96 -29.89 15.68 42.00
N ILE A 97 -30.07 14.37 41.89
CA ILE A 97 -29.05 13.42 41.41
C ILE A 97 -29.64 12.62 40.26
N TYR A 98 -29.04 12.75 39.08
CA TYR A 98 -29.41 11.98 37.89
C TYR A 98 -28.52 10.74 37.77
N VAL A 99 -29.12 9.56 37.79
CA VAL A 99 -28.46 8.29 37.54
C VAL A 99 -28.84 7.81 36.15
N ASN A 100 -27.89 7.79 35.23
CA ASN A 100 -28.07 7.29 33.88
C ASN A 100 -27.66 5.83 33.82
N VAL A 101 -28.63 4.93 33.84
CA VAL A 101 -28.39 3.51 33.59
C VAL A 101 -28.26 3.32 32.10
N ARG A 102 -27.05 3.00 31.66
CA ARG A 102 -26.78 2.66 30.27
C ARG A 102 -25.91 1.43 30.26
N GLU A 103 -26.07 0.58 29.24
CA GLU A 103 -25.12 -0.51 29.04
C GLU A 103 -23.70 0.07 29.02
N ARG A 104 -22.78 -0.66 29.65
CA ARG A 104 -21.38 -0.25 29.75
C ARG A 104 -20.88 -0.06 28.33
N ALA A 105 -20.70 1.19 27.92
CA ALA A 105 -20.07 1.46 26.64
C ALA A 105 -18.64 0.93 26.78
N VAL A 106 -18.33 -0.14 26.05
CA VAL A 106 -16.97 -0.67 25.91
C VAL A 106 -16.16 0.40 25.17
N ILE A 107 -15.75 1.43 25.88
CA ILE A 107 -14.87 2.50 25.37
C ILE A 107 -13.49 2.30 26.02
N GLY A 108 -12.95 1.12 25.77
CA GLY A 108 -11.55 0.93 25.44
C GLY A 108 -11.58 -0.02 24.25
N GLU A 109 -10.87 0.29 23.17
CA GLU A 109 -10.70 -0.70 22.09
C GLU A 109 -10.19 -1.99 22.74
N GLU A 110 -10.97 -3.08 22.68
CA GLU A 110 -10.66 -4.35 23.37
C GLU A 110 -9.30 -4.93 22.95
N PHE A 111 -8.81 -4.48 21.80
CA PHE A 111 -7.48 -4.71 21.29
C PHE A 111 -7.05 -3.52 20.43
N GLN A 112 -5.75 -3.35 20.27
CA GLN A 112 -5.14 -2.34 19.41
C GLN A 112 -4.24 -3.03 18.38
N VAL A 113 -4.20 -2.51 17.16
CA VAL A 113 -3.26 -2.96 16.14
C VAL A 113 -2.34 -1.81 15.77
N ILE A 114 -1.04 -2.03 15.81
CA ILE A 114 -0.02 -1.03 15.45
C ILE A 114 0.94 -1.60 14.42
N THR A 115 1.49 -0.71 13.59
CA THR A 115 2.56 -1.04 12.65
C THR A 115 3.57 0.10 12.62
N SER A 116 4.86 -0.24 12.66
CA SER A 116 5.93 0.75 12.59
C SER A 116 6.26 1.17 11.15
N TYR A 117 5.88 0.36 10.16
CA TYR A 117 6.22 0.57 8.75
C TYR A 117 4.97 0.40 7.87
N PRO A 118 4.04 1.36 7.86
CA PRO A 118 2.81 1.27 7.07
C PRO A 118 3.06 1.37 5.55
N VAL A 119 4.25 1.81 5.14
CA VAL A 119 4.64 1.94 3.73
C VAL A 119 5.95 1.19 3.50
N LEU A 120 5.96 0.29 2.52
CA LEU A 120 7.17 -0.39 2.06
C LEU A 120 7.41 -0.06 0.59
N GLN A 121 8.68 0.03 0.21
CA GLN A 121 9.10 0.38 -1.15
C GLN A 121 10.12 -0.63 -1.68
N GLY A 122 10.01 -0.98 -2.97
CA GLY A 122 10.91 -1.93 -3.60
C GLY A 122 10.63 -2.18 -5.08
N GLN A 123 11.38 -3.09 -5.67
CA GLN A 123 11.23 -3.49 -7.07
C GLN A 123 10.00 -4.39 -7.27
N THR A 124 9.55 -4.51 -8.51
CA THR A 124 8.30 -5.23 -8.87
C THR A 124 8.42 -6.76 -8.80
N ASP A 125 9.63 -7.29 -8.65
CA ASP A 125 9.92 -8.71 -8.42
C ASP A 125 10.19 -9.04 -6.94
N ALA A 126 10.15 -8.02 -6.08
CA ALA A 126 10.37 -8.17 -4.65
C ALA A 126 9.11 -8.66 -3.93
N LYS A 127 9.33 -9.17 -2.72
CA LYS A 127 8.30 -9.61 -1.79
C LYS A 127 8.29 -8.67 -0.60
N PHE A 128 7.12 -8.18 -0.22
CA PHE A 128 6.96 -7.15 0.82
C PHE A 128 6.40 -7.77 2.09
N GLU A 129 7.03 -7.51 3.23
CA GLU A 129 6.59 -8.06 4.52
C GLU A 129 6.37 -6.94 5.52
N PHE A 130 5.11 -6.70 5.86
CA PHE A 130 4.72 -5.75 6.91
C PHE A 130 4.62 -6.46 8.26
N SER A 131 4.94 -5.75 9.33
CA SER A 131 4.79 -6.25 10.70
C SER A 131 3.63 -5.54 11.39
N LEU A 132 2.62 -6.31 11.81
CA LEU A 132 1.48 -5.85 12.59
C LEU A 132 1.57 -6.41 14.02
N GLU A 133 1.61 -5.54 15.01
CA GLU A 133 1.52 -5.93 16.41
C GLU A 133 0.08 -5.79 16.90
N VAL A 134 -0.49 -6.89 17.38
CA VAL A 134 -1.86 -7.00 17.87
C VAL A 134 -1.82 -7.12 19.38
N ASN A 135 -2.22 -6.05 20.06
CA ASN A 135 -2.23 -5.96 21.52
C ASN A 135 -3.64 -6.25 22.04
N ASN A 136 -3.81 -7.36 22.76
CA ASN A 136 -5.06 -7.69 23.45
C ASN A 136 -5.11 -6.96 24.79
N LYS A 137 -5.92 -5.90 24.85
CA LYS A 137 -6.08 -5.06 26.06
C LYS A 137 -7.05 -5.65 27.07
N SER A 138 -7.73 -6.75 26.75
CA SER A 138 -8.59 -7.45 27.71
C SER A 138 -7.79 -8.35 28.64
N GLU A 139 -8.35 -8.68 29.81
CA GLU A 139 -7.73 -9.57 30.79
C GLU A 139 -7.83 -11.06 30.42
N VAL A 140 -8.59 -11.38 29.37
CA VAL A 140 -8.85 -12.75 28.94
C VAL A 140 -8.24 -13.02 27.57
N ASP A 141 -7.91 -14.29 27.34
CA ASP A 141 -7.44 -14.75 26.03
C ASP A 141 -8.53 -14.56 24.97
N LYS A 142 -8.12 -14.11 23.78
CA LYS A 142 -9.02 -13.91 22.65
C LYS A 142 -8.48 -14.53 21.37
N ASN A 143 -9.40 -15.01 20.56
CA ASN A 143 -9.13 -15.41 19.18
C ASN A 143 -9.35 -14.21 18.26
N PHE A 144 -8.43 -14.04 17.32
CA PHE A 144 -8.44 -13.02 16.30
C PHE A 144 -8.45 -13.69 14.93
N ASN A 145 -9.27 -13.18 14.03
CA ASN A 145 -9.21 -13.52 12.61
C ASN A 145 -8.51 -12.38 11.87
N ILE A 146 -7.72 -12.72 10.86
CA ILE A 146 -7.05 -11.79 9.98
C ILE A 146 -7.49 -12.02 8.54
N THR A 147 -7.83 -10.94 7.88
CA THR A 147 -8.20 -10.91 6.46
C THR A 147 -7.60 -9.68 5.82
N GLY A 148 -7.54 -9.63 4.50
CA GLY A 148 -7.11 -8.42 3.83
C GLY A 148 -7.52 -8.39 2.37
N GLN A 149 -7.34 -7.21 1.79
CA GLN A 149 -7.63 -6.90 0.41
C GLN A 149 -6.37 -6.29 -0.21
N VAL A 150 -5.97 -6.88 -1.33
CA VAL A 150 -4.87 -6.44 -2.18
C VAL A 150 -5.39 -6.13 -3.58
N PRO A 151 -4.61 -5.43 -4.44
CA PRO A 151 -4.98 -5.22 -5.83
C PRO A 151 -5.16 -6.55 -6.60
N PRO A 152 -5.84 -6.52 -7.76
CA PRO A 152 -6.07 -7.73 -8.56
C PRO A 152 -4.76 -8.44 -8.92
N LYS A 153 -4.76 -9.78 -8.85
CA LYS A 153 -3.63 -10.68 -9.14
C LYS A 153 -2.45 -10.62 -8.17
N TRP A 154 -2.54 -9.83 -7.09
CA TRP A 154 -1.53 -9.84 -6.03
C TRP A 154 -1.79 -11.00 -5.08
N GLU A 155 -0.72 -11.55 -4.51
CA GLU A 155 -0.81 -12.58 -3.48
C GLU A 155 -0.68 -11.94 -2.10
N LEU A 156 -1.54 -12.38 -1.16
CA LEU A 156 -1.56 -11.93 0.23
C LEU A 156 -1.53 -13.15 1.15
N ASN A 157 -0.51 -13.22 2.00
CA ASN A 157 -0.35 -14.27 2.99
C ASN A 157 -0.16 -13.65 4.38
N PHE A 158 -0.58 -14.37 5.42
CA PHE A 158 -0.33 -13.99 6.81
C PHE A 158 0.41 -15.10 7.53
N LYS A 159 1.42 -14.75 8.31
CA LYS A 159 2.21 -15.73 9.09
C LYS A 159 2.63 -15.15 10.44
N PRO A 160 2.84 -15.97 11.48
CA PRO A 160 3.54 -15.52 12.69
C PRO A 160 4.94 -15.02 12.32
N ALA A 161 5.45 -14.00 13.03
CA ALA A 161 6.73 -13.36 12.70
C ALA A 161 7.94 -14.30 12.58
N TYR A 162 7.91 -15.46 13.25
CA TYR A 162 9.02 -16.42 13.29
C TYR A 162 8.66 -17.81 12.73
N GLU A 163 7.53 -17.93 12.03
CA GLU A 163 7.08 -19.18 11.42
C GLU A 163 6.75 -18.99 9.94
N GLN A 164 6.86 -20.06 9.15
CA GLN A 164 6.49 -20.04 7.72
C GLN A 164 5.05 -20.53 7.47
N LYS A 165 4.30 -20.83 8.54
CA LYS A 165 2.92 -21.31 8.41
C LYS A 165 1.99 -20.17 8.03
N GLN A 166 1.15 -20.41 7.04
CA GLN A 166 0.07 -19.51 6.68
C GLN A 166 -1.09 -19.66 7.67
N ILE A 167 -1.62 -18.53 8.12
CA ILE A 167 -2.70 -18.48 9.11
C ILE A 167 -3.80 -17.52 8.66
N SER A 168 -5.03 -17.78 9.07
CA SER A 168 -6.17 -16.86 8.96
C SER A 168 -6.73 -16.48 10.33
N SER A 169 -6.25 -17.12 11.39
CA SER A 169 -6.64 -16.86 12.78
C SER A 169 -5.50 -17.18 13.75
N PHE A 170 -5.47 -16.50 14.89
CA PHE A 170 -4.50 -16.72 15.97
C PHE A 170 -5.10 -16.34 17.33
N ARG A 171 -4.51 -16.84 18.41
CA ARG A 171 -4.94 -16.57 19.79
C ARG A 171 -3.91 -15.72 20.50
N VAL A 172 -4.35 -14.60 21.10
CA VAL A 172 -3.51 -13.72 21.92
C VAL A 172 -4.00 -13.77 23.36
N LYS A 173 -3.06 -13.97 24.29
CA LYS A 173 -3.37 -13.98 25.72
C LYS A 173 -3.85 -12.61 26.22
N GLY A 174 -4.61 -12.59 27.31
CA GLY A 174 -5.00 -11.35 27.97
C GLY A 174 -3.78 -10.48 28.33
N GLY A 175 -3.89 -9.16 28.12
CA GLY A 175 -2.84 -8.18 28.40
C GLY A 175 -1.54 -8.35 27.60
N SER A 176 -1.54 -9.17 26.53
CA SER A 176 -0.35 -9.53 25.76
C SER A 176 -0.44 -9.04 24.32
N SER A 177 0.72 -8.93 23.66
CA SER A 177 0.82 -8.64 22.23
C SER A 177 1.27 -9.85 21.43
N GLN A 178 0.88 -9.92 20.17
CA GLN A 178 1.44 -10.85 19.19
C GLN A 178 1.73 -10.14 17.87
N THR A 179 2.89 -10.44 17.29
CA THR A 179 3.31 -9.89 16.00
C THR A 179 2.96 -10.86 14.86
N ILE A 180 2.26 -10.34 13.86
CA ILE A 180 1.86 -11.03 12.65
C ILE A 180 2.53 -10.35 11.46
N ALA A 181 3.17 -11.16 10.60
CA ALA A 181 3.71 -10.71 9.34
C ALA A 181 2.64 -10.78 8.25
N VAL A 182 2.45 -9.67 7.54
CA VAL A 182 1.59 -9.57 6.36
C VAL A 182 2.49 -9.54 5.14
N GLU A 183 2.38 -10.58 4.33
CA GLU A 183 3.27 -10.84 3.22
C GLU A 183 2.52 -10.59 1.90
N VAL A 184 3.07 -9.69 1.09
CA VAL A 184 2.44 -9.19 -0.13
C VAL A 184 3.41 -9.41 -1.29
N THR A 185 2.95 -10.13 -2.32
CA THR A 185 3.73 -10.38 -3.53
C THR A 185 3.01 -9.77 -4.74
N PRO A 186 3.61 -8.78 -5.43
CA PRO A 186 3.07 -8.25 -6.67
C PRO A 186 3.23 -9.25 -7.82
N PRO A 187 2.36 -9.21 -8.84
CA PRO A 187 2.56 -9.99 -10.05
C PRO A 187 3.73 -9.44 -10.87
N ARG A 188 4.33 -10.29 -11.71
CA ARG A 188 5.53 -9.93 -12.51
C ARG A 188 5.30 -8.78 -13.49
N ASP A 189 4.07 -8.58 -13.93
CA ASP A 189 3.64 -7.50 -14.83
C ASP A 189 3.16 -6.24 -14.08
N ALA A 190 3.30 -6.19 -12.75
CA ALA A 190 2.98 -5.00 -11.98
C ALA A 190 3.85 -3.82 -12.42
N THR A 191 3.22 -2.67 -12.69
CA THR A 191 3.91 -1.44 -13.05
C THR A 191 4.42 -0.69 -11.83
N ALA A 192 5.38 0.23 -12.03
CA ALA A 192 5.75 1.18 -10.99
C ALA A 192 4.53 2.00 -10.53
N GLY A 193 4.40 2.21 -9.22
CA GLY A 193 3.24 2.90 -8.65
C GLY A 193 3.05 2.64 -7.15
N SER A 194 1.99 3.22 -6.59
CA SER A 194 1.61 3.04 -5.18
C SER A 194 0.33 2.22 -5.09
N TYR A 195 0.37 1.14 -4.31
CA TYR A 195 -0.70 0.16 -4.25
C TYR A 195 -1.19 -0.02 -2.80
N PRO A 196 -2.49 0.18 -2.53
CA PRO A 196 -3.04 0.03 -1.18
C PRO A 196 -3.21 -1.44 -0.82
N VAL A 197 -2.92 -1.76 0.43
CA VAL A 197 -3.17 -3.07 1.04
C VAL A 197 -3.99 -2.82 2.31
N LEU A 198 -5.22 -3.32 2.35
CA LEU A 198 -6.09 -3.19 3.53
C LEU A 198 -6.06 -4.49 4.31
N VAL A 199 -5.82 -4.40 5.62
CA VAL A 199 -5.84 -5.56 6.51
C VAL A 199 -6.87 -5.31 7.59
N TRP A 200 -7.70 -6.32 7.85
CA TRP A 200 -8.67 -6.30 8.92
C TRP A 200 -8.38 -7.39 9.93
N ILE A 201 -8.38 -6.99 11.20
CA ILE A 201 -8.27 -7.90 12.33
C ILE A 201 -9.57 -7.81 13.11
N THR A 202 -10.21 -8.97 13.34
CA THR A 202 -11.51 -9.05 14.00
C THR A 202 -11.48 -9.99 15.20
N SER A 203 -12.16 -9.61 16.27
CA SER A 203 -12.44 -10.49 17.42
C SER A 203 -13.88 -10.26 17.87
N GLY A 204 -14.73 -11.28 17.73
CA GLY A 204 -16.17 -11.14 17.90
C GLY A 204 -16.76 -10.08 16.97
N GLU A 205 -17.45 -9.08 17.52
CA GLU A 205 -18.05 -7.96 16.77
C GLU A 205 -17.09 -6.78 16.56
N LYS A 206 -15.90 -6.81 17.17
CA LYS A 206 -14.91 -5.73 17.07
C LYS A 206 -14.01 -5.94 15.85
N LYS A 207 -13.71 -4.86 15.14
CA LYS A 207 -12.89 -4.84 13.93
C LYS A 207 -11.92 -3.67 13.99
N ALA A 208 -10.64 -3.96 13.72
CA ALA A 208 -9.60 -2.96 13.47
C ALA A 208 -9.22 -3.02 11.98
N GLU A 209 -9.07 -1.85 11.37
CA GLU A 209 -8.60 -1.70 9.99
C GLU A 209 -7.20 -1.09 10.00
N VAL A 210 -6.29 -1.71 9.26
CA VAL A 210 -4.93 -1.22 9.04
C VAL A 210 -4.76 -0.95 7.54
N LYS A 211 -4.34 0.28 7.22
CA LYS A 211 -4.06 0.71 5.85
C LYS A 211 -2.56 0.65 5.63
N LEU A 212 -2.13 -0.24 4.75
CA LEU A 212 -0.75 -0.44 4.34
C LEU A 212 -0.58 0.00 2.89
N THR A 213 0.66 0.28 2.47
CA THR A 213 0.95 0.69 1.09
C THR A 213 2.25 0.08 0.61
N VAL A 214 2.22 -0.50 -0.59
CA VAL A 214 3.42 -0.96 -1.31
C VAL A 214 3.71 0.03 -2.44
N VAL A 215 4.92 0.59 -2.44
CA VAL A 215 5.42 1.48 -3.50
C VAL A 215 6.40 0.70 -4.38
N LEU A 216 5.99 0.44 -5.61
CA LEU A 216 6.82 -0.23 -6.61
C LEU A 216 7.63 0.80 -7.38
N THR A 217 8.96 0.71 -7.30
CA THR A 217 9.88 1.60 -8.04
C THR A 217 10.03 1.22 -9.51
N GLY A 218 9.57 0.01 -9.87
CA GLY A 218 9.75 -0.58 -11.19
C GLY A 218 11.20 -0.96 -11.50
N ILE A 219 11.35 -1.73 -12.57
CA ILE A 219 12.62 -2.25 -13.10
C ILE A 219 12.73 -1.75 -14.53
N TYR A 220 13.85 -1.13 -14.87
CA TYR A 220 14.15 -0.74 -16.24
C TYR A 220 14.75 -1.92 -16.99
N LYS A 221 14.13 -2.34 -18.08
CA LYS A 221 14.68 -3.39 -18.94
C LYS A 221 14.21 -3.21 -20.38
N LEU A 222 15.16 -3.17 -21.30
CA LEU A 222 14.91 -3.11 -22.73
C LEU A 222 15.30 -4.44 -23.39
N ASP A 223 14.53 -4.79 -24.40
CA ASP A 223 14.86 -5.85 -25.34
C ASP A 223 14.80 -5.30 -26.76
N ALA A 224 15.58 -5.88 -27.66
CA ALA A 224 15.68 -5.41 -29.03
C ALA A 224 16.02 -6.55 -29.97
N GLY A 225 15.54 -6.46 -31.21
CA GLY A 225 15.77 -7.47 -32.23
C GLY A 225 15.13 -7.11 -33.56
N THR A 226 15.12 -8.05 -34.50
CA THR A 226 14.48 -7.86 -35.81
C THR A 226 13.12 -8.57 -35.85
N PRO A 227 12.12 -8.05 -36.59
CA PRO A 227 10.80 -8.67 -36.66
C PRO A 227 10.80 -10.15 -37.10
N THR A 228 11.78 -10.53 -37.92
CA THR A 228 11.93 -11.90 -38.44
C THR A 228 12.83 -12.77 -37.56
N GLY A 229 13.48 -12.21 -36.53
CA GLY A 229 14.54 -12.86 -35.76
C GLY A 229 15.85 -13.06 -36.54
N LEU A 230 15.89 -12.68 -37.82
CA LEU A 230 17.09 -12.80 -38.64
C LEU A 230 18.06 -11.67 -38.27
N LEU A 231 19.26 -12.04 -37.84
CA LEU A 231 20.34 -11.12 -37.49
C LEU A 231 21.37 -11.00 -38.61
N SER A 232 20.89 -10.98 -39.86
CA SER A 232 21.73 -10.80 -41.04
C SER A 232 21.11 -9.85 -42.05
N LEU A 233 21.97 -9.09 -42.74
CA LEU A 233 21.58 -8.12 -43.76
C LEU A 233 22.52 -8.22 -44.96
N ASP A 234 21.96 -8.37 -46.16
CA ASP A 234 22.72 -8.23 -47.39
C ASP A 234 22.84 -6.74 -47.75
N ALA A 235 24.06 -6.31 -48.06
CA ALA A 235 24.34 -4.93 -48.46
C ALA A 235 25.29 -4.88 -49.65
N LEU A 236 25.26 -3.77 -50.40
CA LEU A 236 26.21 -3.49 -51.47
C LEU A 236 27.19 -2.41 -51.00
N ALA A 237 28.46 -2.52 -51.38
CA ALA A 237 29.46 -1.52 -51.04
C ALA A 237 29.02 -0.11 -51.49
N GLY A 238 29.07 0.85 -50.56
CA GLY A 238 28.69 2.25 -50.80
C GLY A 238 27.20 2.53 -50.98
N LYS A 239 26.32 1.51 -50.87
CA LYS A 239 24.86 1.70 -51.00
C LYS A 239 24.16 1.50 -49.65
N PRO A 240 23.12 2.30 -49.35
CA PRO A 240 22.35 2.13 -48.13
C PRO A 240 21.54 0.82 -48.19
N ALA A 241 21.61 0.05 -47.11
CA ALA A 241 20.75 -1.10 -46.84
C ALA A 241 19.90 -0.77 -45.61
N ILE A 242 18.58 -0.96 -45.73
CA ILE A 242 17.61 -0.58 -44.69
C ILE A 242 17.08 -1.85 -44.02
N MET A 243 17.01 -1.82 -42.69
CA MET A 243 16.39 -2.87 -41.89
C MET A 243 15.54 -2.27 -40.77
N SER A 244 14.72 -3.11 -40.14
CA SER A 244 13.90 -2.72 -39.00
C SER A 244 14.40 -3.37 -37.72
N LEU A 245 14.62 -2.55 -36.69
CA LEU A 245 14.94 -2.94 -35.34
C LEU A 245 13.72 -2.64 -34.46
N PHE A 246 13.14 -3.63 -33.79
CA PHE A 246 12.16 -3.37 -32.75
C PHE A 246 12.86 -3.17 -31.41
N VAL A 247 12.31 -2.29 -30.60
CA VAL A 247 12.70 -2.04 -29.21
C VAL A 247 11.47 -2.26 -28.35
N LYS A 248 11.59 -3.12 -27.34
CA LYS A 248 10.51 -3.45 -26.42
C LYS A 248 10.93 -3.15 -24.99
N ASN A 249 10.08 -2.47 -24.23
CA ASN A 249 10.26 -2.36 -22.79
C ASN A 249 9.72 -3.64 -22.13
N THR A 250 10.63 -4.47 -21.63
CA THR A 250 10.29 -5.70 -20.90
C THR A 250 10.37 -5.51 -19.38
N GLY A 251 10.70 -4.29 -18.94
CA GLY A 251 10.66 -3.88 -17.56
C GLY A 251 9.27 -3.44 -17.13
N SER A 252 9.17 -3.02 -15.87
CA SER A 252 7.95 -2.57 -15.21
C SER A 252 7.91 -1.06 -14.94
N ALA A 253 9.02 -0.36 -15.21
CA ALA A 253 9.09 1.11 -15.23
C ALA A 253 9.15 1.63 -16.66
N ILE A 254 8.68 2.87 -16.86
CA ILE A 254 8.79 3.58 -18.13
C ILE A 254 10.26 3.86 -18.47
N ASN A 255 10.75 3.37 -19.60
CA ASN A 255 12.11 3.70 -20.07
C ASN A 255 12.06 5.04 -20.81
N LYS A 256 12.82 6.04 -20.35
CA LYS A 256 12.87 7.38 -20.96
C LYS A 256 14.20 7.60 -21.68
N ASN A 257 14.19 8.53 -22.63
CA ASN A 257 15.38 8.99 -23.36
C ASN A 257 16.21 7.85 -23.97
N ILE A 258 15.53 6.88 -24.59
CA ILE A 258 16.22 5.74 -25.22
C ILE A 258 17.01 6.27 -26.42
N SER A 259 18.30 5.97 -26.42
CA SER A 259 19.25 6.37 -27.45
C SER A 259 19.79 5.17 -28.20
N PHE A 260 20.30 5.40 -29.40
CA PHE A 260 20.86 4.38 -30.25
C PHE A 260 22.32 4.67 -30.55
N SER A 261 23.15 3.64 -30.51
CA SER A 261 24.53 3.71 -30.96
C SER A 261 24.90 2.48 -31.76
N SER A 262 25.97 2.58 -32.55
CA SER A 262 26.42 1.49 -33.43
C SER A 262 27.91 1.24 -33.26
N PHE A 263 28.29 -0.02 -33.10
CA PHE A 263 29.67 -0.48 -33.24
C PHE A 263 29.84 -1.06 -34.64
N LYS A 264 30.70 -0.46 -35.45
CA LYS A 264 30.80 -0.74 -36.89
C LYS A 264 32.25 -0.65 -37.39
N PRO A 265 32.58 -1.30 -38.52
CA PRO A 265 33.87 -1.15 -39.15
C PRO A 265 34.18 0.31 -39.52
N GLU A 266 35.47 0.61 -39.69
CA GLU A 266 35.94 1.95 -40.03
C GLU A 266 35.32 2.45 -41.34
N ASN A 267 34.97 3.75 -41.40
CA ASN A 267 34.39 4.41 -42.56
C ASN A 267 32.98 3.94 -42.98
N TRP A 268 32.30 3.14 -42.15
CA TRP A 268 30.89 2.76 -42.35
C TRP A 268 29.95 3.80 -41.73
N LYS A 269 28.76 3.95 -42.33
CA LYS A 269 27.70 4.82 -41.79
C LYS A 269 26.53 3.97 -41.29
N VAL A 270 25.99 4.31 -40.12
CA VAL A 270 24.79 3.68 -39.54
C VAL A 270 23.94 4.80 -38.99
N GLU A 271 22.68 4.83 -39.37
CA GLU A 271 21.71 5.88 -39.02
C GLU A 271 20.42 5.23 -38.51
N PHE A 272 19.79 5.84 -37.50
CA PHE A 272 18.57 5.35 -36.86
C PHE A 272 17.44 6.35 -37.07
N LYS A 273 16.24 5.86 -37.43
CA LYS A 273 15.03 6.67 -37.57
C LYS A 273 13.88 6.01 -36.80
N PRO A 274 13.37 6.65 -35.73
CA PRO A 274 13.83 7.91 -35.13
C PRO A 274 15.22 7.77 -34.46
N GLU A 275 15.92 8.89 -34.28
CA GLU A 275 17.26 8.93 -33.63
C GLU A 275 17.21 8.66 -32.12
N LYS A 276 16.04 8.82 -31.50
CA LYS A 276 15.77 8.52 -30.09
C LYS A 276 14.31 8.18 -29.87
N ILE A 277 14.00 7.54 -28.75
CA ILE A 277 12.64 7.34 -28.27
C ILE A 277 12.50 8.04 -26.92
N ASP A 278 11.66 9.08 -26.85
CA ASP A 278 11.52 9.88 -25.63
C ASP A 278 11.01 9.08 -24.43
N ALA A 279 10.05 8.19 -24.67
CA ALA A 279 9.54 7.27 -23.65
C ALA A 279 8.95 5.99 -24.28
N LEU A 280 9.12 4.88 -23.56
CA LEU A 280 8.53 3.59 -23.89
C LEU A 280 7.90 2.98 -22.63
N GLU A 281 6.58 2.88 -22.60
CA GLU A 281 5.82 2.31 -21.48
C GLU A 281 6.11 0.81 -21.29
N PRO A 282 5.93 0.26 -20.07
CA PRO A 282 6.04 -1.17 -19.81
C PRO A 282 5.22 -2.00 -20.81
N GLY A 283 5.84 -3.01 -21.42
CA GLY A 283 5.21 -3.88 -22.41
C GLY A 283 5.09 -3.29 -23.82
N ALA A 284 5.27 -1.97 -24.00
CA ALA A 284 5.20 -1.32 -25.30
C ALA A 284 6.40 -1.69 -26.19
N MET A 285 6.16 -1.67 -27.50
CA MET A 285 7.17 -1.92 -28.53
C MET A 285 7.14 -0.79 -29.55
N LYS A 286 8.31 -0.36 -30.02
CA LYS A 286 8.48 0.56 -31.15
C LYS A 286 9.43 -0.01 -32.18
N GLN A 287 9.15 0.28 -33.45
CA GLN A 287 10.03 -0.02 -34.56
C GLN A 287 10.91 1.19 -34.88
N VAL A 288 12.18 0.91 -35.16
CA VAL A 288 13.23 1.86 -35.53
C VAL A 288 13.81 1.38 -36.85
N GLU A 289 13.81 2.24 -37.85
CA GLU A 289 14.46 1.98 -39.12
C GLU A 289 15.96 2.23 -38.97
N VAL A 290 16.78 1.25 -39.37
CA VAL A 290 18.24 1.33 -39.33
C VAL A 290 18.75 1.29 -40.76
N THR A 291 19.47 2.34 -41.15
CA THR A 291 20.15 2.42 -42.45
C THR A 291 21.63 2.18 -42.26
N ILE A 292 22.13 1.09 -42.83
CA ILE A 292 23.55 0.72 -42.81
C ILE A 292 24.13 0.96 -44.21
N THR A 293 25.15 1.81 -44.31
CA THR A 293 25.88 2.06 -45.55
C THR A 293 27.31 1.57 -45.38
N PRO A 294 27.65 0.41 -45.98
CA PRO A 294 29.02 -0.06 -46.02
C PRO A 294 29.94 0.95 -46.70
N TYR A 295 31.21 0.96 -46.31
CA TYR A 295 32.21 1.78 -47.00
C TYR A 295 32.22 1.48 -48.50
N ALA A 296 32.40 2.51 -49.33
CA ALA A 296 32.35 2.37 -50.79
C ALA A 296 33.43 1.42 -51.34
N GLN A 297 34.55 1.28 -50.63
CA GLN A 297 35.64 0.35 -50.95
C GLN A 297 35.67 -0.85 -50.00
N ALA A 298 34.57 -1.16 -49.32
CA ALA A 298 34.47 -2.36 -48.49
C ALA A 298 34.71 -3.61 -49.36
N LEU A 299 35.50 -4.55 -48.82
CA LEU A 299 35.73 -5.84 -49.47
C LEU A 299 34.46 -6.70 -49.38
N VAL A 300 34.33 -7.65 -50.31
CA VAL A 300 33.27 -8.66 -50.23
C VAL A 300 33.56 -9.55 -49.03
N GLY A 301 32.58 -9.72 -48.17
CA GLY A 301 32.72 -10.51 -46.95
C GLY A 301 31.63 -10.23 -45.93
N ASP A 302 31.75 -10.91 -44.80
CA ASP A 302 30.85 -10.75 -43.67
C ASP A 302 31.47 -9.84 -42.61
N TYR A 303 30.68 -8.87 -42.17
CA TYR A 303 31.07 -7.91 -41.14
C TYR A 303 30.09 -7.99 -39.97
N SER A 304 30.57 -7.77 -38.75
CA SER A 304 29.70 -7.59 -37.58
C SER A 304 29.40 -6.11 -37.39
N VAL A 305 28.14 -5.78 -37.18
CA VAL A 305 27.68 -4.44 -36.80
C VAL A 305 26.82 -4.59 -35.55
N GLY A 306 27.33 -4.11 -34.42
CA GLY A 306 26.59 -4.07 -33.16
C GLY A 306 25.66 -2.86 -33.12
N LEU A 307 24.37 -3.08 -32.88
CA LEU A 307 23.38 -2.02 -32.68
C LEU A 307 23.02 -1.99 -31.19
N SER A 308 23.45 -0.95 -30.49
CA SER A 308 23.16 -0.76 -29.06
C SER A 308 21.93 0.12 -28.88
N VAL A 309 21.05 -0.32 -27.98
CA VAL A 309 19.89 0.41 -27.50
C VAL A 309 20.10 0.69 -26.02
N ASP A 310 20.21 1.95 -25.66
CA ASP A 310 20.57 2.40 -24.31
C ASP A 310 19.44 3.25 -23.72
N GLY A 311 18.85 2.79 -22.62
CA GLY A 311 17.78 3.46 -21.91
C GLY A 311 18.19 3.95 -20.51
N GLU A 312 17.27 3.86 -19.56
CA GLU A 312 17.50 4.22 -18.16
C GLU A 312 18.58 3.34 -17.50
N LYS A 313 19.08 3.76 -16.33
CA LYS A 313 20.22 3.13 -15.65
C LYS A 313 20.06 1.60 -15.53
N GLY A 314 20.99 0.87 -16.15
CA GLY A 314 21.03 -0.60 -16.14
C GLY A 314 20.17 -1.28 -17.21
N SER A 315 19.57 -0.50 -18.13
CA SER A 315 18.69 -0.99 -19.18
C SER A 315 19.29 -0.72 -20.57
N SER A 316 20.16 -1.63 -21.02
CA SER A 316 20.73 -1.60 -22.37
C SER A 316 20.67 -2.97 -23.04
N LYS A 317 20.66 -2.98 -24.38
CA LYS A 317 20.65 -4.19 -25.20
C LYS A 317 21.43 -3.95 -26.48
N THR A 318 22.40 -4.83 -26.76
CA THR A 318 23.12 -4.86 -28.03
C THR A 318 22.60 -5.99 -28.90
N VAL A 319 22.34 -5.68 -30.17
CA VAL A 319 21.99 -6.64 -31.22
C VAL A 319 23.15 -6.71 -32.21
N GLU A 320 23.82 -7.85 -32.27
CA GLU A 320 24.90 -8.10 -33.23
C GLU A 320 24.32 -8.52 -34.58
N MET A 321 24.57 -7.73 -35.61
CA MET A 321 24.11 -7.98 -36.98
C MET A 321 25.26 -8.43 -37.86
N ARG A 322 25.05 -9.53 -38.60
CA ARG A 322 25.94 -9.94 -39.69
C ARG A 322 25.58 -9.19 -40.97
N VAL A 323 26.46 -8.35 -41.46
CA VAL A 323 26.28 -7.63 -42.74
C VAL A 323 27.14 -8.28 -43.82
N SER A 324 26.50 -8.92 -44.80
CA SER A 324 27.16 -9.56 -45.93
C SER A 324 27.28 -8.57 -47.09
N VAL A 325 28.49 -8.07 -47.34
CA VAL A 325 28.78 -7.12 -48.42
C VAL A 325 28.97 -7.89 -49.72
N LYS A 326 28.11 -7.62 -50.71
CA LYS A 326 28.12 -8.25 -52.03
C LYS A 326 28.54 -7.26 -53.12
N THR A 327 29.07 -7.80 -54.22
CA THR A 327 29.33 -7.03 -55.44
C THR A 327 28.05 -6.81 -56.24
N SER A 328 27.96 -5.68 -56.91
CA SER A 328 26.85 -5.43 -57.84
C SER A 328 26.99 -6.35 -59.06
N ALA A 329 25.94 -7.12 -59.35
CA ALA A 329 25.86 -7.98 -60.54
C ALA A 329 25.95 -7.21 -61.88
N ALA A 330 25.82 -5.88 -61.86
CA ALA A 330 25.94 -5.03 -63.04
C ALA A 330 27.33 -5.12 -63.70
N TRP A 331 28.40 -5.29 -62.92
CA TRP A 331 29.75 -5.47 -63.46
C TRP A 331 29.92 -6.79 -64.23
N GLY A 332 29.21 -7.83 -63.80
CA GLY A 332 29.16 -9.10 -64.54
C GLY A 332 28.58 -8.92 -65.94
N TRP A 333 27.48 -8.16 -66.06
CA TRP A 333 26.86 -7.86 -67.35
C TRP A 333 27.72 -6.97 -68.24
N ILE A 334 28.40 -5.97 -67.68
CA ILE A 334 29.36 -5.15 -68.43
C ILE A 334 30.48 -6.04 -68.99
N GLY A 335 31.01 -6.96 -68.18
CA GLY A 335 32.00 -7.94 -68.64
C GLY A 335 31.50 -8.81 -69.79
N VAL A 336 30.28 -9.33 -69.70
CA VAL A 336 29.66 -10.11 -70.78
C VAL A 336 29.49 -9.27 -72.05
N ILE A 337 29.01 -8.03 -71.94
CA ILE A 337 28.85 -7.14 -73.10
C ILE A 337 30.20 -6.87 -73.77
N ILE A 338 31.26 -6.63 -72.99
CA ILE A 338 32.62 -6.44 -73.52
C ILE A 338 33.08 -7.70 -74.26
N ILE A 339 32.90 -8.89 -73.67
CA ILE A 339 33.27 -10.17 -74.31
C ILE A 339 32.53 -10.35 -75.64
N VAL A 340 31.21 -10.10 -75.66
CA VAL A 340 30.40 -10.20 -76.88
C VAL A 340 30.88 -9.19 -77.94
N ALA A 341 31.18 -7.95 -77.54
CA ALA A 341 31.69 -6.93 -78.44
C ALA A 341 33.05 -7.30 -79.04
N VAL A 342 33.96 -7.87 -78.24
CA VAL A 342 35.26 -8.37 -78.69
C VAL A 342 35.09 -9.53 -79.67
N ILE A 343 34.22 -10.51 -79.37
CA ILE A 343 33.94 -11.64 -80.26
C ILE A 343 33.36 -11.15 -81.60
N ALA A 344 32.40 -10.23 -81.56
CA ALA A 344 31.81 -9.64 -82.77
C ALA A 344 32.85 -8.85 -83.59
N GLY A 345 33.71 -8.08 -82.92
CA GLY A 345 34.80 -7.32 -83.57
C GLY A 345 35.83 -8.24 -84.24
N LEU A 346 36.26 -9.31 -83.57
CA LEU A 346 37.14 -10.32 -84.16
C LEU A 346 36.46 -11.03 -85.34
N GLY A 347 35.19 -11.42 -85.19
CA GLY A 347 34.41 -12.03 -86.27
C GLY A 347 34.32 -11.15 -87.51
N ALA A 348 34.05 -9.85 -87.34
CA ALA A 348 34.03 -8.88 -88.44
C ALA A 348 35.41 -8.72 -89.10
N LEU A 349 36.49 -8.69 -88.30
CA LEU A 349 37.86 -8.59 -88.80
C LEU A 349 38.24 -9.82 -89.65
N PHE A 350 37.92 -11.03 -89.19
CA PHE A 350 38.13 -12.26 -89.96
C PHE A 350 37.30 -12.28 -91.25
N PHE A 351 36.06 -11.79 -91.23
CA PHE A 351 35.22 -11.70 -92.42
C PHE A 351 35.76 -10.69 -93.45
N TYR A 352 36.37 -9.60 -92.98
CA TYR A 352 36.92 -8.54 -93.82
C TYR A 352 38.32 -8.88 -94.38
N LEU A 353 39.21 -9.45 -93.56
CA LEU A 353 40.60 -9.77 -93.94
C LEU A 353 40.78 -11.20 -94.49
N GLY A 354 39.89 -12.14 -94.19
CA GLY A 354 39.89 -13.49 -94.76
C GLY A 354 39.35 -13.57 -96.20
N ARG A 355 38.93 -12.42 -96.76
CA ARG A 355 38.48 -12.27 -98.15
C ARG A 355 39.61 -11.75 -99.04
N ARG A 356 40.77 -12.40 -99.02
CA ARG A 356 41.86 -12.25 -99.98
C ARG A 356 42.52 -13.59 -100.26
#